data_AF-A0A3B5LHJ3-F1
#
_entry.id   AF-A0A3B5LHJ3-F1
#
_cell.length_a   1.000
_cell.length_b   1.000
_cell.length_c   1.000
_cell.angle_alpha   90.00
_cell.angle_beta   90.00
_cell.angle_gamma   90.00
#
_symmetry.space_group_name_H-M   'P 1'
#
loop_
_entity.id
_entity.type
_entity.pdbx_description
1 polymer ?
#
loop_
_entity_poly.entity_id
_entity_poly.type
_entity_poly.pdbx_seq_one_letter_code
_entity_poly.pdbx_strand_id
1 'polypeptide(L)'
;FSINLKIWLKAATLCSLVLQITLVDVTVVQCLDPCATYTVVNDAWRSTENTDQTILHCDRNIVWSGWYRFYLGQTSARMPEKCVAEDRCGADVPLWITEPHPVQLNEIVTRTVCNAWSGSCCHFSSHTIQIKVCSGYYVYKLQQPSACWLAYCAGTELSPGPGVDPRYQTVETTCQYQMRESASLCQLLEPCSWTG
;
A
#
# COMPACT_ATOMS: atom_id res chain seq x y z
N PHE A 1 -46.86 57.50 -37.70
CA PHE A 1 -46.25 56.20 -38.03
C PHE A 1 -45.28 55.86 -36.90
N SER A 2 -45.42 54.88 -36.01
CA SER A 2 -46.40 53.82 -35.78
C SER A 2 -46.14 53.31 -34.33
N ILE A 3 -47.20 53.15 -33.53
CA ILE A 3 -47.44 52.17 -32.42
C ILE A 3 -46.34 51.94 -31.33
N ASN A 4 -46.49 52.51 -30.12
CA ASN A 4 -47.09 51.93 -28.88
C ASN A 4 -46.35 50.71 -28.30
N LEU A 5 -45.59 50.87 -27.21
CA LEU A 5 -46.01 50.79 -25.78
C LEU A 5 -46.09 49.35 -25.26
N LYS A 6 -45.28 49.05 -24.21
CA LYS A 6 -45.53 48.19 -23.02
C LYS A 6 -44.32 47.29 -22.68
N ILE A 7 -43.58 47.60 -21.62
CA ILE A 7 -43.75 47.14 -20.22
C ILE A 7 -42.96 45.85 -19.94
N TRP A 8 -41.92 46.02 -19.14
CA TRP A 8 -41.50 45.21 -17.99
C TRP A 8 -41.68 43.68 -17.96
N LEU A 9 -40.57 43.06 -17.53
CA LEU A 9 -40.43 41.85 -16.72
C LEU A 9 -40.13 40.51 -17.44
N LYS A 10 -39.04 39.91 -16.93
CA LYS A 10 -38.64 38.49 -16.88
C LYS A 10 -37.78 38.05 -18.07
N ALA A 11 -36.47 37.88 -17.85
CA ALA A 11 -35.85 36.73 -17.19
C ALA A 11 -35.89 35.48 -18.08
N ALA A 12 -34.68 34.93 -18.26
CA ALA A 12 -34.35 33.57 -18.70
C ALA A 12 -34.11 33.34 -20.21
N THR A 13 -32.83 32.98 -20.49
CA THR A 13 -32.36 31.90 -21.41
C THR A 13 -32.45 32.14 -22.93
N LEU A 14 -31.46 31.87 -23.81
CA LEU A 14 -30.42 30.83 -23.89
C LEU A 14 -29.38 31.14 -25.00
N CYS A 15 -28.19 30.53 -24.86
CA CYS A 15 -27.30 30.03 -25.93
C CYS A 15 -26.26 30.95 -26.62
N SER A 16 -25.01 30.92 -26.11
CA SER A 16 -23.74 30.61 -26.83
C SER A 16 -22.56 31.18 -26.01
N LEU A 17 -21.84 30.34 -25.25
CA LEU A 17 -20.49 29.84 -25.61
C LEU A 17 -19.53 31.01 -25.93
N VAL A 18 -18.47 31.27 -25.17
CA VAL A 18 -17.32 30.36 -25.07
C VAL A 18 -16.62 30.50 -23.72
N LEU A 19 -16.38 29.32 -23.13
CA LEU A 19 -15.49 29.01 -22.04
C LEU A 19 -14.05 29.42 -22.40
N GLN A 20 -13.53 30.49 -21.80
CA GLN A 20 -12.08 30.68 -21.70
C GLN A 20 -11.67 30.46 -20.25
N ILE A 21 -11.69 29.21 -19.83
CA ILE A 21 -10.88 28.77 -18.69
C ILE A 21 -9.50 28.56 -19.27
N THR A 22 -8.60 29.51 -19.03
CA THR A 22 -7.17 29.31 -19.25
C THR A 22 -6.74 28.10 -18.44
N LEU A 23 -6.18 27.10 -19.13
CA LEU A 23 -5.52 25.95 -18.53
C LEU A 23 -4.36 26.47 -17.66
N VAL A 24 -4.65 26.72 -16.38
CA VAL A 24 -3.61 26.61 -15.37
C VAL A 24 -3.34 25.11 -15.35
N ASP A 25 -2.15 24.71 -15.79
CA ASP A 25 -1.63 23.36 -15.53
C ASP A 25 -1.51 23.22 -14.00
N VAL A 26 -2.64 22.94 -13.37
CA VAL A 26 -2.67 22.43 -12.01
C VAL A 26 -2.10 21.03 -12.16
N THR A 27 -0.80 20.90 -11.92
CA THR A 27 -0.20 19.61 -11.62
C THR A 27 -0.89 19.11 -10.36
N VAL A 28 -1.99 18.38 -10.53
CA VAL A 28 -2.65 17.69 -9.42
C VAL A 28 -1.64 16.65 -8.96
N VAL A 29 -0.93 16.94 -7.87
CA VAL A 29 -0.17 15.93 -7.15
C VAL A 29 -1.21 14.99 -6.56
N GLN A 30 -1.63 14.00 -7.34
CA GLN A 30 -2.46 12.94 -6.81
C GLN A 30 -1.59 12.14 -5.84
N CYS A 31 -1.83 12.29 -4.53
CA CYS A 31 -1.24 11.37 -3.54
C CYS A 31 -1.90 9.99 -3.84
N LEU A 32 -1.27 9.18 -4.68
CA LEU A 32 -1.77 7.88 -5.13
C LEU A 32 -1.96 6.96 -3.91
N ASP A 33 -3.18 6.45 -3.71
CA ASP A 33 -3.42 5.47 -2.67
C ASP A 33 -2.68 4.16 -3.03
N PRO A 34 -1.77 3.66 -2.18
CA PRO A 34 -1.08 2.41 -2.46
C PRO A 34 -1.97 1.17 -2.46
N CYS A 35 -3.23 1.25 -2.01
CA CYS A 35 -4.25 0.23 -2.24
C CYS A 35 -4.83 0.28 -3.66
N ALA A 36 -4.78 1.43 -4.33
CA ALA A 36 -5.22 1.57 -5.72
C ALA A 36 -4.09 1.26 -6.71
N THR A 37 -2.86 1.63 -6.38
CA THR A 37 -1.70 1.48 -7.27
C THR A 37 -0.48 0.91 -6.53
N TYR A 38 -0.04 -0.27 -6.97
CA TYR A 38 1.11 -0.99 -6.44
C TYR A 38 1.76 -1.85 -7.53
N THR A 39 3.00 -2.26 -7.30
CA THR A 39 3.72 -3.23 -8.14
C THR A 39 3.53 -4.64 -7.60
N VAL A 40 3.29 -5.60 -8.49
CA VAL A 40 3.13 -7.00 -8.12
C VAL A 40 4.50 -7.67 -7.96
N VAL A 41 4.68 -8.40 -6.87
CA VAL A 41 5.79 -9.32 -6.63
C VAL A 41 5.22 -10.74 -6.59
N ASN A 42 5.49 -11.55 -7.62
CA ASN A 42 4.91 -12.89 -7.77
C ASN A 42 5.96 -13.95 -8.16
N ASP A 43 7.14 -13.79 -7.59
CA ASP A 43 8.23 -14.74 -7.78
C ASP A 43 7.99 -15.98 -6.92
N ALA A 44 7.80 -17.14 -7.55
CA ALA A 44 7.54 -18.41 -6.83
C ALA A 44 8.67 -18.80 -5.87
N TRP A 45 9.92 -18.45 -6.21
CA TRP A 45 11.10 -18.74 -5.41
C TRP A 45 11.08 -18.02 -4.05
N ARG A 46 10.28 -16.96 -3.87
CA ARG A 46 10.13 -16.23 -2.59
C ARG A 46 9.30 -16.96 -1.54
N SER A 47 8.68 -18.10 -1.90
CA SER A 47 7.87 -18.87 -0.96
C SER A 47 8.68 -19.28 0.27
N THR A 48 8.09 -19.19 1.46
CA THR A 48 8.65 -19.78 2.70
C THR A 48 8.87 -21.28 2.58
N GLU A 49 8.14 -21.95 1.70
CA GLU A 49 8.27 -23.39 1.44
C GLU A 49 9.38 -23.72 0.45
N ASN A 50 9.91 -22.73 -0.29
CA ASN A 50 10.98 -22.97 -1.25
C ASN A 50 12.30 -23.28 -0.54
N THR A 51 12.85 -24.48 -0.80
CA THR A 51 14.17 -24.95 -0.34
C THR A 51 15.19 -25.03 -1.47
N ASP A 52 14.84 -24.59 -2.68
CA ASP A 52 15.77 -24.65 -3.80
C ASP A 52 16.88 -23.61 -3.61
N GLN A 53 18.12 -24.11 -3.52
CA GLN A 53 19.35 -23.34 -3.32
C GLN A 53 20.26 -23.39 -4.57
N THR A 54 19.75 -23.87 -5.71
CA THR A 54 20.53 -23.95 -6.95
C THR A 54 20.77 -22.57 -7.58
N ILE A 55 19.78 -21.68 -7.46
CA ILE A 55 19.86 -20.28 -7.89
C ILE A 55 19.43 -19.43 -6.70
N LEU A 56 20.34 -18.61 -6.22
CA LEU A 56 20.07 -17.73 -5.11
C LEU A 56 19.84 -16.32 -5.62
N HIS A 57 18.88 -15.66 -4.99
CA HIS A 57 18.42 -14.34 -5.36
C HIS A 57 18.96 -13.28 -4.39
N CYS A 58 19.16 -12.08 -4.90
CA CYS A 58 19.63 -10.93 -4.14
C CYS A 58 18.68 -9.75 -4.31
N ASP A 59 17.83 -9.50 -3.32
CA ASP A 59 16.91 -8.35 -3.37
C ASP A 59 17.65 -7.01 -3.26
N ARG A 60 18.92 -7.01 -2.85
CA ARG A 60 19.80 -5.84 -2.95
C ARG A 60 19.97 -5.34 -4.39
N ASN A 61 19.83 -6.21 -5.40
CA ASN A 61 19.99 -5.83 -6.81
C ASN A 61 18.70 -5.26 -7.42
N ILE A 62 17.60 -5.25 -6.65
CA ILE A 62 16.31 -4.69 -7.07
C ILE A 62 16.22 -3.25 -6.57
N VAL A 63 15.82 -2.34 -7.45
CA VAL A 63 15.49 -0.96 -7.08
C VAL A 63 14.08 -0.93 -6.51
N TRP A 64 13.97 -0.98 -5.18
CA TRP A 64 12.70 -0.90 -4.47
C TRP A 64 12.20 0.55 -4.43
N SER A 65 11.23 0.87 -5.28
CA SER A 65 10.61 2.19 -5.36
C SER A 65 9.09 2.07 -5.43
N GLY A 66 8.40 2.58 -4.41
CA GLY A 66 6.95 2.58 -4.33
C GLY A 66 6.40 1.45 -3.45
N TRP A 67 5.17 1.05 -3.73
CA TRP A 67 4.42 0.07 -2.94
C TRP A 67 4.28 -1.24 -3.71
N TYR A 68 4.38 -2.35 -2.98
CA TYR A 68 4.43 -3.69 -3.53
C TYR A 68 3.37 -4.59 -2.92
N ARG A 69 2.82 -5.52 -3.70
CA ARG A 69 1.91 -6.55 -3.24
C ARG A 69 2.47 -7.93 -3.57
N PHE A 70 2.56 -8.79 -2.57
CA PHE A 70 3.03 -10.16 -2.74
C PHE A 70 1.93 -11.10 -3.20
N TYR A 71 2.30 -12.01 -4.10
CA TYR A 71 1.53 -13.16 -4.53
C TYR A 71 2.44 -14.39 -4.57
N LEU A 72 1.82 -15.56 -4.43
CA LEU A 72 2.43 -16.84 -4.79
C LEU A 72 1.48 -17.53 -5.79
N GLY A 73 1.83 -17.42 -7.06
CA GLY A 73 0.98 -17.87 -8.16
C GLY A 73 -0.28 -17.00 -8.25
N GLN A 74 -1.45 -17.59 -8.02
CA GLN A 74 -2.75 -16.91 -8.02
C GLN A 74 -3.24 -16.53 -6.62
N THR A 75 -2.47 -16.88 -5.58
CA THR A 75 -2.87 -16.69 -4.19
C THR A 75 -2.24 -15.43 -3.61
N SER A 76 -3.03 -14.63 -2.90
CA SER A 76 -2.51 -13.48 -2.16
C SER A 76 -1.54 -13.96 -1.09
N ALA A 77 -0.35 -13.36 -1.04
CA ALA A 77 0.68 -13.71 -0.07
C ALA A 77 1.06 -12.48 0.76
N ARG A 78 1.75 -12.72 1.87
CA ARG A 78 2.26 -11.68 2.77
C ARG A 78 3.65 -12.04 3.26
N MET A 79 4.40 -11.05 3.72
CA MET A 79 5.64 -11.32 4.46
C MET A 79 5.29 -12.14 5.73
N PRO A 80 6.13 -13.09 6.15
CA PRO A 80 5.87 -13.85 7.35
C PRO A 80 6.12 -13.01 8.61
N GLU A 81 5.24 -13.16 9.61
CA GLU A 81 5.36 -12.58 10.96
C GLU A 81 6.16 -13.48 11.92
N LYS A 82 6.58 -14.66 11.43
CA LYS A 82 7.37 -15.64 12.17
C LYS A 82 8.68 -15.86 11.45
N CYS A 83 9.69 -16.23 12.24
CA CYS A 83 10.99 -16.62 11.74
C CYS A 83 10.89 -17.69 10.67
N VAL A 84 11.56 -17.43 9.55
CA VAL A 84 11.75 -18.39 8.47
C VAL A 84 13.14 -18.98 8.63
N ALA A 85 13.27 -20.30 8.52
CA ALA A 85 14.56 -20.98 8.61
C ALA A 85 15.51 -20.50 7.50
N GLU A 86 16.82 -20.54 7.76
CA GLU A 86 17.88 -20.30 6.76
C GLU A 86 17.67 -21.13 5.48
N ASP A 87 18.25 -20.68 4.36
CA ASP A 87 18.16 -21.35 3.07
C ASP A 87 16.72 -21.52 2.55
N ARG A 88 15.91 -20.47 2.74
CA ARG A 88 14.52 -20.39 2.27
C ARG A 88 14.28 -19.17 1.41
N CYS A 89 13.14 -19.16 0.73
CA CYS A 89 12.72 -18.01 -0.09
C CYS A 89 13.73 -17.70 -1.21
N GLY A 90 14.40 -18.74 -1.72
CA GLY A 90 15.36 -18.64 -2.82
C GLY A 90 16.60 -17.82 -2.47
N ALA A 91 16.98 -17.77 -1.19
CA ALA A 91 18.15 -17.06 -0.71
C ALA A 91 18.76 -17.78 0.49
N ASP A 92 20.02 -17.49 0.79
CA ASP A 92 20.71 -17.94 2.00
C ASP A 92 20.08 -17.32 3.25
N VAL A 93 19.75 -16.02 3.14
CA VAL A 93 19.33 -15.16 4.25
C VAL A 93 17.90 -14.67 4.04
N PRO A 94 16.88 -15.40 4.52
CA PRO A 94 15.48 -14.99 4.37
C PRO A 94 15.14 -13.79 5.25
N LEU A 95 14.33 -12.89 4.70
CA LEU A 95 13.84 -11.68 5.38
C LEU A 95 12.36 -11.79 5.75
N TRP A 96 12.05 -11.47 7.01
CA TRP A 96 10.72 -11.56 7.62
C TRP A 96 10.48 -10.36 8.57
N ILE A 97 9.23 -10.11 8.97
CA ILE A 97 8.90 -8.99 9.87
C ILE A 97 8.74 -9.44 11.32
N THR A 98 9.23 -8.65 12.28
CA THR A 98 9.25 -9.03 13.70
C THR A 98 7.96 -8.73 14.45
N GLU A 99 7.10 -7.84 13.95
CA GLU A 99 5.82 -7.51 14.56
C GLU A 99 4.64 -7.76 13.60
N PRO A 100 3.42 -8.00 14.12
CA PRO A 100 2.25 -8.34 13.30
C PRO A 100 1.86 -7.26 12.29
N HIS A 101 1.25 -7.67 11.18
CA HIS A 101 0.67 -6.75 10.20
C HIS A 101 -0.38 -5.82 10.84
N PRO A 102 -0.60 -4.61 10.29
CA PRO A 102 -1.68 -3.73 10.77
C PRO A 102 -3.05 -4.39 10.56
N VAL A 103 -3.99 -4.14 11.46
CA VAL A 103 -5.34 -4.77 11.39
C VAL A 103 -6.41 -3.75 11.02
N GLN A 104 -6.20 -2.47 11.35
CA GLN A 104 -7.19 -1.43 11.11
C GLN A 104 -7.13 -0.98 9.65
N LEU A 105 -8.24 -1.09 8.92
CA LEU A 105 -8.29 -0.72 7.50
C LEU A 105 -7.69 0.68 7.24
N ASN A 106 -6.83 0.78 6.22
CA ASN A 106 -6.07 1.97 5.82
C ASN A 106 -4.96 2.42 6.77
N GLU A 107 -4.70 1.70 7.86
CA GLU A 107 -3.57 1.95 8.74
C GLU A 107 -2.24 1.67 8.04
N ILE A 108 -1.29 2.61 8.17
CA ILE A 108 0.10 2.44 7.76
C ILE A 108 0.94 2.32 9.03
N VAL A 109 1.72 1.25 9.11
CA VAL A 109 2.62 1.01 10.23
C VAL A 109 4.04 0.72 9.75
N THR A 110 5.01 1.04 10.59
CA THR A 110 6.41 0.67 10.36
C THR A 110 6.71 -0.65 11.05
N ARG A 111 7.42 -1.55 10.36
CA ARG A 111 7.85 -2.85 10.90
C ARG A 111 9.33 -3.05 10.69
N THR A 112 9.95 -3.72 11.65
CA THR A 112 11.37 -4.08 11.55
C THR A 112 11.50 -5.36 10.73
N VAL A 113 12.43 -5.36 9.79
CA VAL A 113 12.78 -6.53 8.98
C VAL A 113 14.00 -7.19 9.59
N CYS A 114 13.85 -8.46 9.94
CA CYS A 114 14.96 -9.27 10.42
C CYS A 114 15.36 -10.36 9.44
N ASN A 115 16.61 -10.80 9.56
CA ASN A 115 17.16 -11.93 8.81
C ASN A 115 17.42 -13.13 9.71
N ALA A 116 17.14 -14.32 9.18
CA ALA A 116 17.62 -15.55 9.78
C ALA A 116 19.00 -15.91 9.22
N TRP A 117 19.99 -16.05 10.11
CA TRP A 117 21.36 -16.40 9.75
C TRP A 117 22.14 -16.94 10.96
N SER A 118 23.06 -17.87 10.73
CA SER A 118 23.99 -18.37 11.75
C SER A 118 23.28 -18.94 13.00
N GLY A 119 22.14 -19.61 12.79
CA GLY A 119 21.31 -20.20 13.84
C GLY A 119 20.47 -19.20 14.63
N SER A 120 20.53 -17.91 14.31
CA SER A 120 19.66 -16.88 14.90
C SER A 120 18.52 -16.54 13.94
N CYS A 121 17.30 -16.55 14.45
CA CYS A 121 16.12 -16.05 13.73
C CYS A 121 16.20 -14.55 13.41
N CYS A 122 17.05 -13.83 14.12
CA CYS A 122 17.24 -12.40 13.95
C CYS A 122 18.71 -12.07 14.22
N HIS A 123 19.59 -12.42 13.28
CA HIS A 123 21.03 -12.20 13.46
C HIS A 123 21.36 -10.71 13.53
N PHE A 124 20.71 -9.91 12.68
CA PHE A 124 20.69 -8.45 12.80
C PHE A 124 19.36 -7.88 12.29
N SER A 125 18.91 -6.76 12.85
CA SER A 125 17.84 -5.97 12.23
C SER A 125 18.41 -5.29 10.99
N SER A 126 17.85 -5.60 9.82
CA SER A 126 18.37 -5.12 8.54
C SER A 126 17.97 -3.67 8.27
N HIS A 127 16.68 -3.38 8.32
CA HIS A 127 16.05 -2.08 8.08
C HIS A 127 14.59 -2.14 8.51
N THR A 128 13.85 -1.03 8.33
CA THR A 128 12.41 -0.98 8.53
C THR A 128 11.67 -0.81 7.20
N ILE A 129 10.43 -1.29 7.16
CA ILE A 129 9.52 -1.14 6.02
C ILE A 129 8.19 -0.54 6.49
N GLN A 130 7.43 0.06 5.57
CA GLN A 130 6.05 0.46 5.86
C GLN A 130 5.08 -0.58 5.30
N ILE A 131 4.02 -0.86 6.04
CA ILE A 131 2.96 -1.80 5.64
C ILE A 131 1.64 -1.08 5.76
N LYS A 132 0.81 -1.14 4.71
CA LYS A 132 -0.58 -0.69 4.75
C LYS A 132 -1.52 -1.88 4.62
N VAL A 133 -2.55 -1.92 5.45
CA VAL A 133 -3.68 -2.85 5.25
C VAL A 133 -4.72 -2.23 4.32
N CYS A 134 -5.02 -2.96 3.25
CA CYS A 134 -6.08 -2.68 2.29
C CYS A 134 -7.24 -3.65 2.52
N SER A 135 -8.30 -3.55 1.71
CA SER A 135 -9.45 -4.46 1.80
C SER A 135 -9.06 -5.89 1.41
N GLY A 136 -8.66 -6.70 2.40
CA GLY A 136 -8.33 -8.12 2.25
C GLY A 136 -6.89 -8.43 1.82
N TYR A 137 -5.98 -7.46 1.81
CA TYR A 137 -4.56 -7.67 1.48
C TYR A 137 -3.66 -6.57 2.05
N TYR A 138 -2.35 -6.79 1.95
CA TYR A 138 -1.32 -5.85 2.41
C TYR A 138 -0.50 -5.32 1.24
N VAL A 139 -0.09 -4.07 1.36
CA VAL A 139 0.92 -3.46 0.48
C VAL A 139 2.10 -2.98 1.29
N TYR A 140 3.29 -3.10 0.72
CA TYR A 140 4.56 -2.94 1.40
C TYR A 140 5.38 -1.87 0.70
N LYS A 141 5.87 -0.90 1.46
CA LYS A 141 6.91 0.01 1.01
C LYS A 141 8.26 -0.57 1.44
N LEU A 142 8.78 -1.45 0.59
CA LEU A 142 10.02 -2.19 0.82
C LEU A 142 11.24 -1.27 0.70
N GLN A 143 12.35 -1.68 1.29
CA GLN A 143 13.64 -1.00 1.21
C GLN A 143 14.70 -1.93 0.62
N GLN A 144 15.79 -1.37 0.11
CA GLN A 144 16.90 -2.15 -0.40
C GLN A 144 17.68 -2.81 0.76
N PRO A 145 17.83 -4.15 0.79
CA PRO A 145 18.66 -4.81 1.79
C PRO A 145 20.14 -4.39 1.68
N SER A 146 20.87 -4.44 2.81
CA SER A 146 22.26 -4.00 2.89
C SER A 146 23.27 -4.94 2.22
N ALA A 147 22.92 -6.21 2.01
CA ALA A 147 23.79 -7.26 1.47
C ALA A 147 23.10 -8.11 0.39
N CYS A 148 23.91 -8.81 -0.43
CA CYS A 148 23.40 -9.83 -1.36
C CYS A 148 23.04 -11.11 -0.58
N TRP A 149 22.31 -12.03 -1.22
CA TRP A 149 21.80 -13.28 -0.66
C TRP A 149 20.74 -13.08 0.42
N LEU A 150 20.20 -11.86 0.52
CA LEU A 150 19.04 -11.51 1.31
C LEU A 150 17.82 -11.41 0.40
N ALA A 151 16.71 -12.03 0.78
CA ALA A 151 15.45 -11.91 0.05
C ALA A 151 14.21 -11.83 0.95
N TYR A 152 13.28 -10.95 0.58
CA TYR A 152 11.96 -10.87 1.17
C TYR A 152 11.15 -12.14 0.90
N CYS A 153 10.82 -12.83 1.99
CA CYS A 153 9.95 -13.99 1.96
C CYS A 153 8.49 -13.61 1.75
N ALA A 154 7.76 -14.52 1.11
CA ALA A 154 6.32 -14.47 0.99
C ALA A 154 5.72 -15.81 1.44
N GLY A 155 4.64 -15.77 2.21
CA GLY A 155 3.88 -16.93 2.64
C GLY A 155 2.39 -16.71 2.40
N THR A 156 1.69 -17.77 2.02
CA THR A 156 0.22 -17.84 2.12
C THR A 156 -0.10 -18.31 3.52
N GLU A 157 -0.94 -17.60 4.27
CA GLU A 157 -1.37 -18.05 5.60
C GLU A 157 -1.90 -19.48 5.56
N LEU A 158 -1.17 -20.44 6.14
CA LEU A 158 -1.61 -21.82 6.38
C LEU A 158 -1.79 -22.11 7.88
N SER A 159 -2.10 -21.09 8.70
CA SER A 159 -2.43 -21.26 10.12
C SER A 159 -3.68 -20.42 10.44
N PRO A 160 -4.63 -20.93 11.26
CA PRO A 160 -5.83 -20.18 11.60
C PRO A 160 -5.41 -18.94 12.39
N GLY A 161 -5.50 -17.77 11.76
CA GLY A 161 -5.37 -16.51 12.47
C GLY A 161 -6.36 -16.44 13.63
N PRO A 162 -6.12 -15.61 14.65
CA PRO A 162 -7.11 -15.35 15.68
C PRO A 162 -8.41 -14.90 14.99
N GLY A 163 -9.49 -15.62 15.30
CA GLY A 163 -10.72 -15.68 14.51
C GLY A 163 -11.19 -14.34 13.96
N VAL A 164 -11.36 -14.30 12.64
CA VAL A 164 -12.26 -13.35 12.01
C VAL A 164 -13.68 -13.70 12.49
N ASP A 165 -14.27 -12.85 13.36
CA ASP A 165 -15.67 -12.96 13.75
C ASP A 165 -16.55 -12.82 12.47
N PRO A 166 -17.42 -13.80 12.15
CA PRO A 166 -18.34 -13.71 11.02
C PRO A 166 -19.31 -12.51 11.08
N ARG A 167 -19.36 -11.77 12.19
CA ARG A 167 -20.24 -10.61 12.38
C ARG A 167 -19.68 -9.28 11.88
N TYR A 168 -18.47 -9.23 11.32
CA TYR A 168 -18.01 -8.02 10.62
C TYR A 168 -18.69 -7.93 9.25
N GLN A 169 -19.97 -7.53 9.26
CA GLN A 169 -20.66 -7.05 8.07
C GLN A 169 -19.97 -5.75 7.60
N THR A 170 -19.65 -5.72 6.31
CA THR A 170 -19.16 -4.54 5.59
C THR A 170 -20.12 -3.38 5.78
N VAL A 171 -19.76 -2.41 6.63
CA VAL A 171 -20.36 -1.08 6.60
C VAL A 171 -19.53 -0.27 5.62
N GLU A 172 -20.09 -0.01 4.44
CA GLU A 172 -19.54 0.94 3.48
C GLU A 172 -19.63 2.35 4.08
N THR A 173 -18.59 2.77 4.80
CA THR A 173 -18.48 4.16 5.25
C THR A 173 -17.73 4.95 4.19
N THR A 174 -18.48 5.61 3.31
CA THR A 174 -17.93 6.58 2.35
C THR A 174 -17.44 7.81 3.13
N CYS A 175 -16.17 7.85 3.52
CA CYS A 175 -15.52 9.09 3.96
C CYS A 175 -15.08 9.88 2.71
N GLN A 176 -15.86 10.90 2.34
CA GLN A 176 -15.40 11.89 1.37
C GLN A 176 -14.44 12.85 2.08
N TYR A 177 -13.14 12.71 1.81
CA TYR A 177 -12.15 13.69 2.26
C TYR A 177 -12.34 15.01 1.48
N GLN A 178 -12.59 16.12 2.19
CA GLN A 178 -12.47 17.46 1.62
C GLN A 178 -11.00 17.89 1.68
N MET A 179 -10.32 17.92 0.53
CA MET A 179 -8.96 18.45 0.43
C MET A 179 -9.00 19.98 0.55
N ARG A 180 -8.24 20.55 1.47
CA ARG A 180 -7.99 22.00 1.52
C ARG A 180 -6.62 22.28 0.94
N GLU A 181 -6.56 23.17 -0.05
CA GLU A 181 -5.31 23.61 -0.66
C GLU A 181 -4.44 24.32 0.37
N SER A 182 -3.28 23.75 0.69
CA SER A 182 -2.14 24.53 1.11
C SER A 182 -0.87 23.85 0.62
N ALA A 183 -0.02 24.66 -0.01
CA ALA A 183 1.18 24.21 -0.68
C ALA A 183 2.11 23.44 0.28
N SER A 184 2.75 22.41 -0.27
CA SER A 184 4.08 21.87 0.10
C SER A 184 4.24 20.64 1.02
N LEU A 185 3.22 20.02 1.63
CA LEU A 185 3.43 18.75 2.37
C LEU A 185 2.16 17.85 2.33
N CYS A 186 2.17 16.68 1.62
CA CYS A 186 1.20 15.58 1.91
C CYS A 186 1.58 15.02 3.31
N GLN A 187 1.29 15.73 4.40
CA GLN A 187 1.31 15.17 5.76
C GLN A 187 -0.06 14.55 6.03
N LEU A 188 -0.06 13.31 6.51
CA LEU A 188 -1.25 12.65 7.04
C LEU A 188 -1.77 13.51 8.20
N LEU A 189 -2.92 14.17 8.02
CA LEU A 189 -3.61 14.79 9.14
C LEU A 189 -4.06 13.66 10.09
N GLU A 190 -3.83 13.88 11.38
CA GLU A 190 -4.09 12.93 12.46
C GLU A 190 -5.53 12.36 12.43
N PRO A 191 -5.75 11.15 13.00
CA PRO A 191 -7.07 10.56 13.07
C PRO A 191 -8.05 11.47 13.81
N CYS A 192 -9.30 11.50 13.33
CA CYS A 192 -10.42 12.21 13.93
C CYS A 192 -10.44 12.06 15.46
N SER A 193 -10.19 13.14 16.18
CA SER A 193 -10.42 13.20 17.63
C SER A 193 -11.93 13.26 17.89
N TRP A 194 -12.45 12.24 18.57
CA TRP A 194 -13.81 12.25 19.10
C TRP A 194 -13.90 13.23 20.27
N THR A 195 -14.66 14.32 20.12
CA THR A 195 -15.20 15.05 21.27
C THR A 195 -16.61 14.55 21.53
N GLY A 196 -16.76 13.78 22.62
CA GLY A 196 -18.06 13.60 23.28
C GLY A 196 -18.35 14.76 24.22
#